data_AF-A0A921SP27-F1
#
_entry.id   AF-A0A921SP27-F1
#
_cell.length_a   1.000
_cell.length_b   1.000
_cell.length_c   1.000
_cell.angle_alpha   90.00
_cell.angle_beta   90.00
_cell.angle_gamma   90.00
#
_symmetry.space_group_name_H-M   'P 1'
#
loop_
_entity.id
_entity.type
_entity.pdbx_description
1 polymer ?
#
loop_
_entity_poly.entity_id
_entity_poly.type
_entity_poly.pdbx_seq_one_letter_code
_entity_poly.pdbx_strand_id
1 'polypeptide(L)'
;MTPPEEFRTAMRGYEKSEVDTRIGQLKKEIESLRKALKDARSQVISADRAKLQVAGELSEAKQQLKKATSSQADADSAPGTRIDHLLKIAESQARETLAQATADAETIRNKARADAAGQRARMRTESDDTLSGARSEAEAITSSAELRASETITAAEKKAKETLEAAEREAARLRSDAEAAASDSRESLTRDLAAQRAAAEEEVARLRSDAKKEADEIRTTAQQEADTLRAEAKESADALLAQAQTREDESKKTSEALDLELATKRSEFEKAEKERYEASKKENDRLVKEAQDRAAKAEAEAKSVSEQAEKTRTEAVEQADTIIADGKKRAQTLISEARSTAEATIEESQAESRRNIQAAQSQVDLLTKQRKTIAAQLDQLRSMFATPGLLPATEEPHAPSPERVAAGAVPTEKIADKDELEALAGEDEADRTDDAGAADVTTASGEDAEAAETEATDDDTAQQDTAEVSSADGSAQDDSTETDEADSSTDESAEDDAAEDGSAAQKPGQQASGSPRGGRGASTLRGRGNPTNRLR
;
A
#
# COMPACT_ATOMS: atom_id res chain seq x y z
N MET A 1 83.29 -41.62 -103.42
CA MET A 1 82.39 -40.49 -103.76
C MET A 1 82.48 -39.49 -102.62
N THR A 2 82.53 -38.19 -102.92
CA THR A 2 82.21 -37.17 -101.91
C THR A 2 80.71 -37.23 -101.59
N PRO A 3 80.28 -36.97 -100.36
CA PRO A 3 78.85 -36.86 -100.05
C PRO A 3 78.24 -35.65 -100.80
N PRO A 4 76.92 -35.64 -101.05
CA PRO A 4 76.24 -34.44 -101.49
C PRO A 4 76.19 -33.43 -100.34
N GLU A 5 76.75 -32.24 -100.55
CA GLU A 5 76.52 -31.09 -99.66
C GLU A 5 75.12 -30.53 -99.94
N GLU A 6 74.26 -30.50 -98.93
CA GLU A 6 72.89 -30.00 -99.05
C GLU A 6 72.88 -28.47 -98.87
N PHE A 7 72.43 -27.75 -99.90
CA PHE A 7 72.25 -26.29 -99.85
C PHE A 7 71.16 -25.91 -98.84
N ARG A 8 71.35 -24.81 -98.09
CA ARG A 8 70.33 -24.34 -97.15
C ARG A 8 69.06 -23.90 -97.89
N THR A 9 67.90 -24.24 -97.34
CA THR A 9 66.59 -23.89 -97.88
C THR A 9 66.02 -22.65 -97.19
N ALA A 10 65.87 -21.57 -97.96
CA ALA A 10 65.11 -20.39 -97.58
C ALA A 10 63.62 -20.55 -97.95
N MET A 11 62.78 -19.59 -97.51
CA MET A 11 61.32 -19.51 -97.74
C MET A 11 60.85 -19.67 -99.20
N ARG A 12 61.75 -19.66 -100.20
CA ARG A 12 61.41 -19.74 -101.63
C ARG A 12 62.38 -20.65 -102.43
N GLY A 13 63.01 -21.61 -101.77
CA GLY A 13 63.98 -22.55 -102.37
C GLY A 13 65.39 -22.39 -101.78
N TYR A 14 66.39 -22.97 -102.44
CA TYR A 14 67.79 -22.93 -101.97
C TYR A 14 68.36 -21.50 -101.90
N GLU A 15 69.28 -21.27 -100.96
CA GLU A 15 69.91 -19.97 -100.78
C GLU A 15 70.80 -19.62 -101.99
N LYS A 16 70.43 -18.55 -102.71
CA LYS A 16 71.08 -18.16 -103.97
C LYS A 16 72.58 -17.89 -103.79
N SER A 17 72.99 -17.31 -102.66
CA SER A 17 74.39 -17.02 -102.30
C SER A 17 75.26 -18.28 -102.30
N GLU A 18 74.80 -19.33 -101.64
CA GLU A 18 75.49 -20.62 -101.55
C GLU A 18 75.53 -21.30 -102.92
N VAL A 19 74.42 -21.28 -103.67
CA VAL A 19 74.29 -21.89 -105.00
C VAL A 19 75.20 -21.21 -106.04
N ASP A 20 75.18 -19.88 -106.15
CA ASP A 20 76.03 -19.14 -107.08
C ASP A 20 77.53 -19.33 -106.73
N THR A 21 77.86 -19.44 -105.45
CA THR A 21 79.23 -19.74 -104.97
C THR A 21 79.68 -21.15 -105.39
N ARG A 22 78.85 -22.18 -105.16
CA ARG A 22 79.17 -23.57 -105.56
C ARG A 22 79.25 -23.72 -107.09
N ILE A 23 78.38 -23.05 -107.84
CA ILE A 23 78.47 -22.97 -109.31
C ILE A 23 79.80 -22.30 -109.73
N GLY A 24 80.24 -21.26 -109.01
CA GLY A 24 81.53 -20.62 -109.23
C GLY A 24 82.73 -21.55 -108.99
N GLN A 25 82.69 -22.38 -107.94
CA GLN A 25 83.70 -23.40 -107.66
C GLN A 25 83.71 -24.49 -108.75
N LEU A 26 82.56 -25.10 -109.05
CA LEU A 26 82.43 -26.16 -110.06
C LEU A 26 82.92 -25.72 -111.46
N LYS A 27 82.72 -24.45 -111.83
CA LYS A 27 83.28 -23.88 -113.07
C LYS A 27 84.82 -23.89 -113.07
N LYS A 28 85.46 -23.50 -111.96
CA LYS A 28 86.92 -23.54 -111.78
C LYS A 28 87.46 -24.97 -111.76
N GLU A 29 86.77 -25.88 -111.09
CA GLU A 29 87.08 -27.32 -111.08
C GLU A 29 87.10 -27.87 -112.53
N ILE A 30 86.01 -27.65 -113.29
CA ILE A 30 85.88 -28.08 -114.69
C ILE A 30 86.97 -27.47 -115.59
N GLU A 31 87.34 -26.20 -115.40
CA GLU A 31 88.41 -25.56 -116.17
C GLU A 31 89.79 -26.16 -115.85
N SER A 32 90.08 -26.41 -114.57
CA SER A 32 91.33 -27.06 -114.15
C SER A 32 91.46 -28.49 -114.71
N LEU A 33 90.37 -29.27 -114.70
CA LEU A 33 90.32 -30.61 -115.28
C LEU A 33 90.49 -30.59 -116.81
N ARG A 34 89.89 -29.61 -117.50
CA ARG A 34 90.10 -29.41 -118.95
C ARG A 34 91.55 -29.07 -119.29
N LYS A 35 92.21 -28.26 -118.45
CA LYS A 35 93.65 -27.96 -118.61
C LYS A 35 94.49 -29.21 -118.40
N ALA A 36 94.32 -29.93 -117.28
CA ALA A 36 95.05 -31.16 -117.00
C ALA A 36 94.88 -32.22 -118.11
N LEU A 37 93.68 -32.36 -118.67
CA LEU A 37 93.37 -33.27 -119.78
C LEU A 37 94.00 -32.82 -121.12
N LYS A 38 94.16 -31.50 -121.36
CA LYS A 38 94.92 -30.97 -122.50
C LYS A 38 96.41 -31.27 -122.35
N ASP A 39 96.95 -31.05 -121.16
CA ASP A 39 98.37 -31.23 -120.87
C ASP A 39 98.76 -32.73 -120.94
N ALA A 40 97.94 -33.63 -120.39
CA ALA A 40 98.10 -35.08 -120.52
C ALA A 40 98.05 -35.55 -121.99
N ARG A 41 97.14 -35.00 -122.82
CA ARG A 41 97.12 -35.29 -124.27
C ARG A 41 98.40 -34.84 -124.97
N SER A 42 98.97 -33.69 -124.58
CA SER A 42 100.24 -33.23 -125.15
C SER A 42 101.42 -34.14 -124.78
N GLN A 43 101.42 -34.70 -123.55
CA GLN A 43 102.42 -35.68 -123.11
C GLN A 43 102.33 -36.97 -123.92
N VAL A 44 101.13 -37.52 -124.15
CA VAL A 44 100.94 -38.71 -125.00
C VAL A 44 101.48 -38.47 -126.42
N ILE A 45 101.13 -37.33 -127.04
CA ILE A 45 101.64 -36.97 -128.39
C ILE A 45 103.17 -36.85 -128.40
N SER A 46 103.79 -36.38 -127.32
CA SER A 46 105.27 -36.33 -127.22
C SER A 46 105.89 -37.73 -127.07
N ALA A 47 105.25 -38.63 -126.32
CA ALA A 47 105.70 -40.02 -126.14
C ALA A 47 105.56 -40.83 -127.43
N ASP A 48 104.47 -40.65 -128.19
CA ASP A 48 104.29 -41.30 -129.49
C ASP A 48 105.32 -40.82 -130.53
N ARG A 49 105.69 -39.52 -130.52
CA ARG A 49 106.79 -39.01 -131.35
C ARG A 49 108.13 -39.62 -130.97
N ALA A 50 108.48 -39.64 -129.68
CA ALA A 50 109.71 -40.28 -129.21
C ALA A 50 109.76 -41.78 -129.58
N LYS A 51 108.63 -42.48 -129.45
CA LYS A 51 108.49 -43.89 -129.86
C LYS A 51 108.68 -44.09 -131.37
N LEU A 52 108.19 -43.17 -132.20
CA LEU A 52 108.42 -43.20 -133.65
C LEU A 52 109.87 -42.87 -134.02
N GLN A 53 110.53 -41.95 -133.31
CA GLN A 53 111.95 -41.65 -133.49
C GLN A 53 112.82 -42.87 -133.16
N VAL A 54 112.63 -43.47 -131.98
CA VAL A 54 113.34 -44.70 -131.58
C VAL A 54 113.05 -45.87 -132.54
N ALA A 55 111.83 -45.99 -133.07
CA ALA A 55 111.50 -46.99 -134.10
C ALA A 55 112.22 -46.72 -135.44
N GLY A 56 112.42 -45.45 -135.81
CA GLY A 56 113.22 -45.02 -136.95
C GLY A 56 114.71 -45.36 -136.76
N GLU A 57 115.30 -44.90 -135.67
CA GLU A 57 116.69 -45.19 -135.27
C GLU A 57 116.98 -46.69 -135.22
N LEU A 58 116.05 -47.49 -134.68
CA LEU A 58 116.17 -48.96 -134.62
C LEU A 58 116.01 -49.62 -136.01
N SER A 59 115.28 -48.99 -136.93
CA SER A 59 115.20 -49.41 -138.34
C SER A 59 116.49 -49.07 -139.10
N GLU A 60 117.05 -47.89 -138.88
CA GLU A 60 118.33 -47.46 -139.44
C GLU A 60 119.48 -48.32 -138.91
N ALA A 61 119.54 -48.59 -137.60
CA ALA A 61 120.50 -49.51 -137.00
C ALA A 61 120.38 -50.93 -137.58
N LYS A 62 119.17 -51.42 -137.86
CA LYS A 62 118.97 -52.70 -138.57
C LYS A 62 119.43 -52.65 -140.03
N GLN A 63 119.26 -51.53 -140.73
CA GLN A 63 119.83 -51.36 -142.08
C GLN A 63 121.35 -51.27 -142.06
N GLN A 64 121.95 -50.56 -141.10
CA GLN A 64 123.39 -50.47 -140.92
C GLN A 64 123.99 -51.84 -140.57
N LEU A 65 123.36 -52.60 -139.67
CA LEU A 65 123.74 -53.97 -139.36
C LEU A 65 123.67 -54.87 -140.62
N LYS A 66 122.57 -54.80 -141.38
CA LYS A 66 122.44 -55.57 -142.64
C LYS A 66 123.48 -55.17 -143.68
N LYS A 67 123.80 -53.87 -143.81
CA LYS A 67 124.88 -53.36 -144.67
C LYS A 67 126.24 -53.89 -144.24
N ALA A 68 126.54 -53.86 -142.94
CA ALA A 68 127.76 -54.43 -142.36
C ALA A 68 127.86 -55.94 -142.63
N THR A 69 126.78 -56.71 -142.43
CA THR A 69 126.75 -58.14 -142.78
C THR A 69 127.02 -58.37 -144.26
N SER A 70 126.47 -57.55 -145.17
CA SER A 70 126.76 -57.68 -146.61
C SER A 70 128.16 -57.20 -147.02
N SER A 71 128.77 -56.24 -146.33
CA SER A 71 130.12 -55.76 -146.64
C SER A 71 131.24 -56.53 -145.93
N GLN A 72 130.91 -57.35 -144.93
CA GLN A 72 131.83 -58.30 -144.28
C GLN A 72 131.81 -59.69 -144.92
N ALA A 73 131.02 -59.92 -145.98
CA ALA A 73 131.00 -61.17 -146.72
C ALA A 73 132.29 -61.40 -147.56
N ASP A 74 132.87 -60.33 -148.09
CA ASP A 74 133.96 -60.36 -149.07
C ASP A 74 135.31 -59.88 -148.47
N ALA A 75 135.67 -60.35 -147.26
CA ALA A 75 136.92 -59.94 -146.59
C ALA A 75 137.54 -61.06 -145.72
N ASP A 76 138.49 -61.80 -146.30
CA ASP A 76 139.21 -62.89 -145.64
C ASP A 76 139.95 -62.47 -144.36
N SER A 77 139.60 -63.08 -143.23
CA SER A 77 140.41 -63.11 -142.00
C SER A 77 139.84 -64.14 -141.01
N ALA A 78 140.72 -64.82 -140.27
CA ALA A 78 140.35 -66.01 -139.50
C ALA A 78 139.27 -65.76 -138.42
N PRO A 79 138.27 -66.65 -138.27
CA PRO A 79 137.07 -66.37 -137.48
C PRO A 79 137.26 -66.41 -135.95
N GLY A 80 138.21 -67.20 -135.44
CA GLY A 80 138.34 -67.47 -133.99
C GLY A 80 138.59 -66.21 -133.14
N THR A 81 139.65 -65.46 -133.44
CA THR A 81 139.98 -64.22 -132.71
C THR A 81 138.93 -63.12 -132.89
N ARG A 82 138.18 -63.14 -134.00
CA ARG A 82 137.05 -62.22 -134.23
C ARG A 82 135.87 -62.54 -133.30
N ILE A 83 135.59 -63.81 -133.01
CA ILE A 83 134.53 -64.22 -132.07
C ILE A 83 134.86 -63.75 -130.65
N ASP A 84 136.07 -64.01 -130.15
CA ASP A 84 136.47 -63.55 -128.81
C ASP A 84 136.47 -62.01 -128.69
N HIS A 85 136.90 -61.30 -129.74
CA HIS A 85 136.86 -59.84 -129.74
C HIS A 85 135.43 -59.29 -129.76
N LEU A 86 134.53 -59.90 -130.56
CA LEU A 86 133.10 -59.54 -130.59
C LEU A 86 132.39 -59.86 -129.27
N LEU A 87 132.67 -61.03 -128.66
CA LEU A 87 132.16 -61.38 -127.34
C LEU A 87 132.65 -60.40 -126.28
N LYS A 88 133.92 -60.00 -126.32
CA LYS A 88 134.49 -59.03 -125.37
C LYS A 88 133.94 -57.60 -125.56
N ILE A 89 133.69 -57.17 -126.80
CA ILE A 89 132.97 -55.93 -127.10
C ILE A 89 131.52 -56.01 -126.60
N ALA A 90 130.82 -57.10 -126.88
CA ALA A 90 129.44 -57.29 -126.45
C ALA A 90 129.32 -57.39 -124.93
N GLU A 91 130.29 -58.00 -124.24
CA GLU A 91 130.34 -58.07 -122.78
C GLU A 91 130.66 -56.69 -122.16
N SER A 92 131.58 -55.92 -122.75
CA SER A 92 131.82 -54.54 -122.29
C SER A 92 130.62 -53.64 -122.54
N GLN A 93 129.98 -53.74 -123.70
CA GLN A 93 128.78 -52.97 -124.06
C GLN A 93 127.56 -53.40 -123.22
N ALA A 94 127.43 -54.68 -122.86
CA ALA A 94 126.41 -55.16 -121.94
C ALA A 94 126.66 -54.65 -120.51
N ARG A 95 127.92 -54.62 -120.05
CA ARG A 95 128.28 -54.00 -118.75
C ARG A 95 128.04 -52.49 -118.74
N GLU A 96 128.37 -51.80 -119.83
CA GLU A 96 128.20 -50.35 -120.00
C GLU A 96 126.72 -49.97 -120.06
N THR A 97 125.91 -50.66 -120.88
CA THR A 97 124.46 -50.43 -120.95
C THR A 97 123.74 -50.85 -119.66
N LEU A 98 124.21 -51.88 -118.96
CA LEU A 98 123.69 -52.22 -117.62
C LEU A 98 124.04 -51.13 -116.60
N ALA A 99 125.29 -50.64 -116.58
CA ALA A 99 125.73 -49.57 -115.68
C ALA A 99 124.99 -48.26 -115.95
N GLN A 100 124.79 -47.90 -117.22
CA GLN A 100 123.98 -46.77 -117.64
C GLN A 100 122.52 -46.95 -117.19
N ALA A 101 121.90 -48.10 -117.47
CA ALA A 101 120.52 -48.37 -117.06
C ALA A 101 120.34 -48.39 -115.53
N THR A 102 121.34 -48.80 -114.74
CA THR A 102 121.29 -48.69 -113.28
C THR A 102 121.48 -47.24 -112.82
N ALA A 103 122.38 -46.47 -113.44
CA ALA A 103 122.57 -45.05 -113.12
C ALA A 103 121.32 -44.21 -113.48
N ASP A 104 120.67 -44.50 -114.61
CA ASP A 104 119.40 -43.90 -115.01
C ASP A 104 118.28 -44.31 -114.05
N ALA A 105 118.18 -45.59 -113.69
CA ALA A 105 117.18 -46.06 -112.73
C ALA A 105 117.38 -45.47 -111.32
N GLU A 106 118.62 -45.27 -110.86
CA GLU A 106 118.94 -44.58 -109.61
C GLU A 106 118.63 -43.09 -109.70
N THR A 107 118.93 -42.44 -110.83
CA THR A 107 118.58 -41.03 -111.08
C THR A 107 117.07 -40.84 -111.06
N ILE A 108 116.30 -41.72 -111.72
CA ILE A 108 114.83 -41.72 -111.71
C ILE A 108 114.29 -41.98 -110.29
N ARG A 109 114.85 -42.96 -109.55
CA ARG A 109 114.46 -43.23 -108.15
C ARG A 109 114.74 -42.05 -107.23
N ASN A 110 115.89 -41.42 -107.35
CA ASN A 110 116.30 -40.29 -106.51
C ASN A 110 115.49 -39.04 -106.85
N LYS A 111 115.20 -38.79 -108.14
CA LYS A 111 114.26 -37.76 -108.58
C LYS A 111 112.85 -38.02 -108.04
N ALA A 112 112.29 -39.22 -108.21
CA ALA A 112 110.96 -39.55 -107.70
C ALA A 112 110.87 -39.46 -106.16
N ARG A 113 111.95 -39.80 -105.43
CA ARG A 113 112.07 -39.59 -103.98
C ARG A 113 112.07 -38.10 -103.62
N ALA A 114 112.82 -37.27 -104.35
CA ALA A 114 112.89 -35.83 -104.15
C ALA A 114 111.55 -35.14 -104.46
N ASP A 115 110.92 -35.50 -105.59
CA ASP A 115 109.60 -35.00 -106.00
C ASP A 115 108.53 -35.38 -104.96
N ALA A 116 108.51 -36.62 -104.48
CA ALA A 116 107.58 -37.08 -103.44
C ALA A 116 107.87 -36.45 -102.06
N ALA A 117 109.13 -36.17 -101.73
CA ALA A 117 109.50 -35.43 -100.52
C ALA A 117 109.06 -33.96 -100.60
N GLY A 118 109.28 -33.31 -101.74
CA GLY A 118 108.84 -31.94 -102.01
C GLY A 118 107.31 -31.81 -102.01
N GLN A 119 106.59 -32.78 -102.58
CA GLN A 119 105.13 -32.83 -102.49
C GLN A 119 104.66 -32.99 -101.04
N ARG A 120 105.24 -33.90 -100.27
CA ARG A 120 104.89 -34.07 -98.84
C ARG A 120 105.22 -32.84 -98.00
N ALA A 121 106.31 -32.13 -98.30
CA ALA A 121 106.64 -30.87 -97.64
C ALA A 121 105.58 -29.79 -97.93
N ARG A 122 105.20 -29.61 -99.20
CA ARG A 122 104.14 -28.68 -99.61
C ARG A 122 102.79 -29.02 -98.98
N MET A 123 102.35 -30.28 -99.05
CA MET A 123 101.09 -30.72 -98.45
C MET A 123 101.07 -30.55 -96.92
N ARG A 124 102.23 -30.64 -96.25
CA ARG A 124 102.34 -30.33 -94.81
C ARG A 124 102.20 -28.84 -94.57
N THR A 125 102.99 -28.00 -95.25
CA THR A 125 102.88 -26.54 -95.13
C THR A 125 101.45 -26.06 -95.40
N GLU A 126 100.81 -26.52 -96.46
CA GLU A 126 99.40 -26.20 -96.79
C GLU A 126 98.41 -26.70 -95.72
N SER A 127 98.67 -27.86 -95.10
CA SER A 127 97.88 -28.37 -93.98
C SER A 127 98.12 -27.60 -92.68
N ASP A 128 99.35 -27.15 -92.42
CA ASP A 128 99.72 -26.40 -91.22
C ASP A 128 99.20 -24.95 -91.32
N ASP A 129 99.30 -24.34 -92.51
CA ASP A 129 98.73 -23.02 -92.84
C ASP A 129 97.20 -23.03 -92.71
N THR A 130 96.52 -24.04 -93.26
CA THR A 130 95.05 -24.15 -93.14
C THR A 130 94.59 -24.45 -91.71
N LEU A 131 95.32 -25.27 -90.95
CA LEU A 131 95.06 -25.47 -89.52
C LEU A 131 95.33 -24.20 -88.70
N SER A 132 96.34 -23.40 -89.05
CA SER A 132 96.63 -22.12 -88.39
C SER A 132 95.56 -21.07 -88.70
N GLY A 133 95.10 -21.01 -89.96
CA GLY A 133 93.99 -20.14 -90.37
C GLY A 133 92.69 -20.49 -89.65
N ALA A 134 92.31 -21.78 -89.65
CA ALA A 134 91.10 -22.25 -88.96
C ALA A 134 91.14 -22.03 -87.44
N ARG A 135 92.31 -22.13 -86.80
CA ARG A 135 92.49 -21.78 -85.37
C ARG A 135 92.31 -20.28 -85.15
N SER A 136 92.98 -19.43 -85.93
CA SER A 136 92.86 -17.98 -85.80
C SER A 136 91.43 -17.47 -86.08
N GLU A 137 90.72 -18.10 -87.02
CA GLU A 137 89.30 -17.80 -87.28
C GLU A 137 88.40 -18.26 -86.12
N ALA A 138 88.62 -19.46 -85.57
CA ALA A 138 87.88 -19.94 -84.40
C ALA A 138 88.13 -19.07 -83.15
N GLU A 139 89.37 -18.64 -82.90
CA GLU A 139 89.73 -17.72 -81.82
C GLU A 139 89.08 -16.34 -82.00
N ALA A 140 89.07 -15.80 -83.22
CA ALA A 140 88.40 -14.54 -83.54
C ALA A 140 86.86 -14.63 -83.40
N ILE A 141 86.26 -15.75 -83.83
CA ILE A 141 84.83 -16.02 -83.63
C ILE A 141 84.52 -16.07 -82.14
N THR A 142 85.24 -16.88 -81.35
CA THR A 142 85.05 -17.03 -79.90
C THR A 142 85.19 -15.69 -79.18
N SER A 143 86.30 -14.96 -79.39
CA SER A 143 86.51 -13.65 -78.77
C SER A 143 85.41 -12.64 -79.13
N SER A 144 84.93 -12.65 -80.39
CA SER A 144 83.82 -11.79 -80.79
C SER A 144 82.47 -12.22 -80.20
N ALA A 145 82.29 -13.51 -79.88
CA ALA A 145 81.09 -14.02 -79.22
C ALA A 145 81.11 -13.69 -77.72
N GLU A 146 82.25 -13.85 -77.06
CA GLU A 146 82.49 -13.46 -75.67
C GLU A 146 82.28 -11.95 -75.46
N LEU A 147 82.79 -11.11 -76.37
CA LEU A 147 82.56 -9.65 -76.31
C LEU A 147 81.06 -9.34 -76.38
N ARG A 148 80.34 -9.84 -77.39
CA ARG A 148 78.88 -9.61 -77.53
C ARG A 148 78.08 -10.19 -76.35
N ALA A 149 78.52 -11.29 -75.76
CA ALA A 149 77.92 -11.84 -74.54
C ALA A 149 78.12 -10.89 -73.35
N SER A 150 79.34 -10.36 -73.14
CA SER A 150 79.62 -9.38 -72.09
C SER A 150 78.85 -8.07 -72.27
N GLU A 151 78.73 -7.57 -73.50
CA GLU A 151 77.95 -6.37 -73.84
C GLU A 151 76.45 -6.58 -73.57
N THR A 152 75.89 -7.72 -73.97
CA THR A 152 74.47 -8.03 -73.74
C THR A 152 74.13 -8.29 -72.28
N ILE A 153 75.02 -8.93 -71.52
CA ILE A 153 74.90 -9.05 -70.06
C ILE A 153 74.94 -7.67 -69.40
N THR A 154 75.96 -6.86 -69.70
CA THR A 154 76.11 -5.50 -69.13
C THR A 154 74.90 -4.62 -69.44
N ALA A 155 74.36 -4.70 -70.66
CA ALA A 155 73.15 -3.98 -71.06
C ALA A 155 71.89 -4.47 -70.33
N ALA A 156 71.76 -5.79 -70.11
CA ALA A 156 70.66 -6.37 -69.35
C ALA A 156 70.73 -6.00 -67.85
N GLU A 157 71.90 -6.08 -67.23
CA GLU A 157 72.15 -5.67 -65.84
C GLU A 157 71.86 -4.18 -65.63
N LYS A 158 72.37 -3.32 -66.52
CA LYS A 158 72.07 -1.88 -66.50
C LYS A 158 70.55 -1.63 -66.59
N LYS A 159 69.87 -2.27 -67.55
CA LYS A 159 68.42 -2.11 -67.72
C LYS A 159 67.65 -2.62 -66.49
N ALA A 160 68.06 -3.74 -65.91
CA ALA A 160 67.47 -4.27 -64.68
C ALA A 160 67.60 -3.28 -63.52
N LYS A 161 68.80 -2.70 -63.32
CA LYS A 161 69.06 -1.66 -62.33
C LYS A 161 68.21 -0.41 -62.56
N GLU A 162 68.11 0.07 -63.80
CA GLU A 162 67.25 1.21 -64.16
C GLU A 162 65.77 0.93 -63.87
N THR A 163 65.27 -0.30 -64.11
CA THR A 163 63.89 -0.67 -63.75
C THR A 163 63.66 -0.85 -62.26
N LEU A 164 64.65 -1.34 -61.50
CA LEU A 164 64.56 -1.44 -60.04
C LEU A 164 64.55 -0.05 -59.40
N GLU A 165 65.47 0.83 -59.78
CA GLU A 165 65.49 2.23 -59.31
C GLU A 165 64.20 2.98 -59.68
N ALA A 166 63.57 2.66 -60.82
CA ALA A 166 62.29 3.23 -61.20
C ALA A 166 61.16 2.74 -60.29
N ALA A 167 61.07 1.42 -60.07
CA ALA A 167 60.07 0.82 -59.18
C ALA A 167 60.24 1.24 -57.72
N GLU A 168 61.49 1.41 -57.24
CA GLU A 168 61.78 1.93 -55.90
C GLU A 168 61.35 3.39 -55.75
N ARG A 169 61.62 4.26 -56.74
CA ARG A 169 61.15 5.65 -56.76
C ARG A 169 59.63 5.75 -56.83
N GLU A 170 58.98 4.89 -57.60
CA GLU A 170 57.52 4.82 -57.68
C GLU A 170 56.91 4.32 -56.36
N ALA A 171 57.46 3.26 -55.76
CA ALA A 171 57.00 2.75 -54.46
C ALA A 171 57.24 3.75 -53.32
N ALA A 172 58.36 4.47 -53.32
CA ALA A 172 58.62 5.54 -52.35
C ALA A 172 57.62 6.70 -52.51
N ARG A 173 57.32 7.11 -53.75
CA ARG A 173 56.27 8.10 -54.02
C ARG A 173 54.91 7.60 -53.55
N LEU A 174 54.48 6.39 -53.93
CA LEU A 174 53.17 5.85 -53.56
C LEU A 174 53.00 5.74 -52.03
N ARG A 175 54.07 5.47 -51.28
CA ARG A 175 54.06 5.55 -49.81
C ARG A 175 53.87 6.98 -49.31
N SER A 176 54.59 7.95 -49.87
CA SER A 176 54.44 9.37 -49.51
C SER A 176 53.05 9.92 -49.86
N ASP A 177 52.52 9.59 -51.03
CA ASP A 177 51.18 9.99 -51.49
C ASP A 177 50.09 9.38 -50.56
N ALA A 178 50.29 8.12 -50.11
CA ALA A 178 49.38 7.45 -49.17
C ALA A 178 49.51 7.95 -47.71
N GLU A 179 50.71 8.29 -47.25
CA GLU A 179 50.96 8.83 -45.91
C GLU A 179 50.36 10.25 -45.78
N ALA A 180 50.52 11.08 -46.81
CA ALA A 180 49.85 12.38 -46.90
C ALA A 180 48.33 12.23 -46.86
N ALA A 181 47.75 11.40 -47.73
CA ALA A 181 46.29 11.17 -47.74
C ALA A 181 45.76 10.60 -46.41
N ALA A 182 46.53 9.77 -45.71
CA ALA A 182 46.19 9.28 -44.38
C ALA A 182 46.28 10.37 -43.30
N SER A 183 47.25 11.28 -43.40
CA SER A 183 47.37 12.45 -42.54
C SER A 183 46.17 13.40 -42.73
N ASP A 184 45.89 13.79 -43.97
CA ASP A 184 44.77 14.69 -44.32
C ASP A 184 43.42 14.11 -43.85
N SER A 185 43.22 12.80 -44.05
CA SER A 185 42.02 12.09 -43.58
C SER A 185 41.90 12.11 -42.04
N ARG A 186 42.99 11.89 -41.31
CA ARG A 186 43.01 11.99 -39.84
C ARG A 186 42.74 13.41 -39.35
N GLU A 187 43.29 14.41 -40.03
CA GLU A 187 43.09 15.81 -39.67
C GLU A 187 41.65 16.27 -39.95
N SER A 188 41.03 15.84 -41.06
CA SER A 188 39.59 16.03 -41.30
C SER A 188 38.77 15.39 -40.19
N LEU A 189 38.95 14.09 -39.95
CA LEU A 189 38.20 13.38 -38.90
C LEU A 189 38.39 14.00 -37.51
N THR A 190 39.55 14.58 -37.22
CA THR A 190 39.80 15.31 -35.97
C THR A 190 38.99 16.61 -35.90
N ARG A 191 38.89 17.37 -37.00
CA ARG A 191 38.02 18.56 -37.09
C ARG A 191 36.54 18.18 -37.01
N ASP A 192 36.12 17.13 -37.72
CA ASP A 192 34.75 16.65 -37.77
C ASP A 192 34.28 16.17 -36.38
N LEU A 193 35.13 15.42 -35.65
CA LEU A 193 34.88 15.01 -34.28
C LEU A 193 34.95 16.15 -33.25
N ALA A 194 35.70 17.22 -33.53
CA ALA A 194 35.68 18.43 -32.69
C ALA A 194 34.38 19.23 -32.89
N ALA A 195 33.94 19.38 -34.15
CA ALA A 195 32.68 20.03 -34.48
C ALA A 195 31.46 19.28 -33.93
N GLN A 196 31.45 17.94 -34.02
CA GLN A 196 30.39 17.12 -33.43
C GLN A 196 30.34 17.21 -31.90
N ARG A 197 31.50 17.26 -31.21
CA ARG A 197 31.54 17.50 -29.75
C ARG A 197 30.99 18.87 -29.39
N ALA A 198 31.46 19.93 -30.05
CA ALA A 198 30.97 21.29 -29.80
C ALA A 198 29.45 21.42 -30.02
N ALA A 199 28.90 20.80 -31.07
CA ALA A 199 27.47 20.79 -31.33
C ALA A 199 26.67 20.01 -30.26
N ALA A 200 27.19 18.87 -29.79
CA ALA A 200 26.56 18.11 -28.71
C ALA A 200 26.66 18.82 -27.35
N GLU A 201 27.76 19.52 -27.08
CA GLU A 201 27.93 20.37 -25.89
C GLU A 201 26.96 21.56 -25.91
N GLU A 202 26.76 22.21 -27.07
CA GLU A 202 25.75 23.26 -27.25
C GLU A 202 24.31 22.73 -27.07
N GLU A 203 24.00 21.57 -27.64
CA GLU A 203 22.68 20.91 -27.48
C GLU A 203 22.41 20.54 -26.01
N VAL A 204 23.37 19.95 -25.30
CA VAL A 204 23.25 19.62 -23.87
C VAL A 204 23.15 20.89 -23.01
N ALA A 205 23.91 21.95 -23.32
CA ALA A 205 23.80 23.22 -22.63
C ALA A 205 22.43 23.88 -22.83
N ARG A 206 21.88 23.81 -24.04
CA ARG A 206 20.54 24.29 -24.37
C ARG A 206 19.45 23.49 -23.65
N LEU A 207 19.49 22.15 -23.73
CA LEU A 207 18.52 21.28 -23.06
C LEU A 207 18.53 21.51 -21.54
N ARG A 208 19.70 21.70 -20.92
CA ARG A 208 19.81 22.09 -19.50
C ARG A 208 19.25 23.48 -19.20
N SER A 209 19.47 24.46 -20.10
CA SER A 209 18.85 25.79 -20.01
C SER A 209 17.33 25.72 -20.05
N ASP A 210 16.78 24.96 -20.99
CA ASP A 210 15.36 24.94 -21.28
C ASP A 210 14.60 24.11 -20.23
N ALA A 211 15.13 22.95 -19.83
CA ALA A 211 14.61 22.17 -18.71
C ALA A 211 14.69 22.91 -17.36
N LYS A 212 15.71 23.77 -17.15
CA LYS A 212 15.75 24.63 -15.96
C LYS A 212 14.62 25.66 -15.96
N LYS A 213 14.35 26.31 -17.09
CA LYS A 213 13.22 27.27 -17.19
C LYS A 213 11.90 26.58 -16.90
N GLU A 214 11.68 25.41 -17.49
CA GLU A 214 10.48 24.59 -17.26
C GLU A 214 10.33 24.24 -15.77
N ALA A 215 11.41 23.83 -15.09
CA ALA A 215 11.38 23.57 -13.65
C ALA A 215 11.14 24.83 -12.79
N ASP A 216 11.75 25.97 -13.13
CA ASP A 216 11.54 27.25 -12.45
C ASP A 216 10.10 27.79 -12.69
N GLU A 217 9.52 27.57 -13.88
CA GLU A 217 8.13 27.91 -14.25
C GLU A 217 7.11 27.01 -13.53
N ILE A 218 7.35 25.70 -13.47
CA ILE A 218 6.52 24.74 -12.71
C ILE A 218 6.53 25.11 -11.23
N ARG A 219 7.72 25.32 -10.62
CA ARG A 219 7.84 25.75 -9.22
C ARG A 219 7.13 27.07 -8.94
N THR A 220 7.24 28.04 -9.85
CA THR A 220 6.54 29.33 -9.73
C THR A 220 5.03 29.17 -9.79
N THR A 221 4.52 28.28 -10.65
CA THR A 221 3.09 28.00 -10.80
C THR A 221 2.54 27.26 -9.59
N ALA A 222 3.19 26.17 -9.16
CA ALA A 222 2.80 25.40 -7.99
C ALA A 222 2.82 26.22 -6.69
N GLN A 223 3.79 27.13 -6.51
CA GLN A 223 3.79 28.04 -5.37
C GLN A 223 2.62 29.04 -5.42
N GLN A 224 2.27 29.57 -6.60
CA GLN A 224 1.10 30.43 -6.76
C GLN A 224 -0.20 29.69 -6.46
N GLU A 225 -0.38 28.47 -6.98
CA GLU A 225 -1.54 27.62 -6.72
C GLU A 225 -1.65 27.28 -5.22
N ALA A 226 -0.54 26.90 -4.58
CA ALA A 226 -0.49 26.64 -3.15
C ALA A 226 -0.82 27.88 -2.31
N ASP A 227 -0.38 29.07 -2.71
CA ASP A 227 -0.73 30.33 -2.01
C ASP A 227 -2.19 30.76 -2.25
N THR A 228 -2.77 30.49 -3.42
CA THR A 228 -4.23 30.68 -3.63
C THR A 228 -5.04 29.70 -2.78
N LEU A 229 -4.67 28.42 -2.73
CA LEU A 229 -5.35 27.43 -1.90
C LEU A 229 -5.23 27.75 -0.39
N ARG A 230 -4.07 28.26 0.06
CA ARG A 230 -3.89 28.77 1.43
C ARG A 230 -4.79 29.97 1.72
N ALA A 231 -4.97 30.88 0.76
CA ALA A 231 -5.85 32.04 0.91
C ALA A 231 -7.33 31.63 0.97
N GLU A 232 -7.78 30.78 0.05
CA GLU A 232 -9.16 30.25 0.00
C GLU A 232 -9.50 29.42 1.25
N ALA A 233 -8.61 28.54 1.68
CA ALA A 233 -8.79 27.75 2.90
C ALA A 233 -8.87 28.64 4.15
N LYS A 234 -8.09 29.74 4.19
CA LYS A 234 -8.18 30.72 5.27
C LYS A 234 -9.49 31.50 5.23
N GLU A 235 -9.91 32.00 4.06
CA GLU A 235 -11.19 32.71 3.93
C GLU A 235 -12.37 31.82 4.33
N SER A 236 -12.33 30.54 3.95
CA SER A 236 -13.29 29.52 4.38
C SER A 236 -13.28 29.33 5.91
N ALA A 237 -12.10 29.24 6.54
CA ALA A 237 -11.97 29.11 7.98
C ALA A 237 -12.47 30.36 8.75
N ASP A 238 -12.10 31.56 8.29
CA ASP A 238 -12.54 32.83 8.86
C ASP A 238 -14.08 32.99 8.71
N ALA A 239 -14.66 32.57 7.58
CA ALA A 239 -16.10 32.55 7.36
C ALA A 239 -16.84 31.52 8.24
N LEU A 240 -16.28 30.33 8.45
CA LEU A 240 -16.81 29.31 9.35
C LEU A 240 -16.76 29.79 10.82
N LEU A 241 -15.69 30.46 11.23
CA LEU A 241 -15.58 31.08 12.56
C LEU A 241 -16.61 32.21 12.75
N ALA A 242 -16.80 33.07 11.74
CA ALA A 242 -17.83 34.11 11.79
C ALA A 242 -19.26 33.51 11.85
N GLN A 243 -19.54 32.42 11.12
CA GLN A 243 -20.81 31.70 11.21
C GLN A 243 -21.00 31.04 12.59
N ALA A 244 -19.94 30.46 13.17
CA ALA A 244 -19.98 29.86 14.51
C ALA A 244 -20.26 30.92 15.58
N GLN A 245 -19.57 32.07 15.54
CA GLN A 245 -19.81 33.20 16.44
C GLN A 245 -21.24 33.75 16.30
N THR A 246 -21.75 33.88 15.07
CA THR A 246 -23.13 34.33 14.82
C THR A 246 -24.14 33.38 15.48
N ARG A 247 -23.98 32.06 15.29
CA ARG A 247 -24.82 31.04 15.94
C ARG A 247 -24.68 31.03 17.46
N GLU A 248 -23.47 31.27 17.99
CA GLU A 248 -23.23 31.35 19.44
C GLU A 248 -23.97 32.55 20.04
N ASP A 249 -23.93 33.70 19.38
CA ASP A 249 -24.65 34.91 19.82
C ASP A 249 -26.17 34.82 19.62
N GLU A 250 -26.65 34.09 18.60
CA GLU A 250 -28.06 33.72 18.47
C GLU A 250 -28.49 32.76 19.59
N SER A 251 -27.65 31.79 19.95
CA SER A 251 -27.88 30.86 21.06
C SER A 251 -27.88 31.59 22.41
N LYS A 252 -26.99 32.56 22.62
CA LYS A 252 -27.01 33.43 23.82
C LYS A 252 -28.30 34.22 23.89
N LYS A 253 -28.65 34.99 22.85
CA LYS A 253 -29.88 35.82 22.82
C LYS A 253 -31.15 34.99 23.03
N THR A 254 -31.21 33.77 22.49
CA THR A 254 -32.35 32.86 22.72
C THR A 254 -32.36 32.30 24.13
N SER A 255 -31.21 31.96 24.73
CA SER A 255 -31.15 31.59 26.16
C SER A 255 -31.51 32.75 27.09
N GLU A 256 -31.01 33.96 26.85
CA GLU A 256 -31.35 35.18 27.61
C GLU A 256 -32.84 35.51 27.51
N ALA A 257 -33.45 35.33 26.33
CA ALA A 257 -34.88 35.52 26.13
C ALA A 257 -35.71 34.47 26.88
N LEU A 258 -35.28 33.20 26.90
CA LEU A 258 -35.93 32.13 27.65
C LEU A 258 -35.78 32.32 29.17
N ASP A 259 -34.61 32.73 29.66
CA ASP A 259 -34.40 33.06 31.06
C ASP A 259 -35.24 34.28 31.49
N LEU A 260 -35.40 35.27 30.61
CA LEU A 260 -36.30 36.41 30.84
C LEU A 260 -37.77 35.98 30.84
N GLU A 261 -38.20 35.07 29.95
CA GLU A 261 -39.54 34.48 29.95
C GLU A 261 -39.81 33.62 31.21
N LEU A 262 -38.80 32.88 31.68
CA LEU A 262 -38.85 32.15 32.95
C LEU A 262 -38.91 33.11 34.14
N ALA A 263 -38.21 34.24 34.10
CA ALA A 263 -38.25 35.27 35.12
C ALA A 263 -39.60 36.02 35.16
N THR A 264 -40.19 36.37 34.01
CA THR A 264 -41.52 36.98 33.96
C THR A 264 -42.58 35.99 34.44
N LYS A 265 -42.58 34.74 33.95
CA LYS A 265 -43.48 33.68 34.43
C LYS A 265 -43.32 33.45 35.94
N ARG A 266 -42.10 33.38 36.48
CA ARG A 266 -41.87 33.29 37.94
C ARG A 266 -42.47 34.48 38.69
N SER A 267 -42.30 35.70 38.19
CA SER A 267 -42.90 36.91 38.79
C SER A 267 -44.42 36.91 38.69
N GLU A 268 -45.01 36.41 37.61
CA GLU A 268 -46.46 36.27 37.43
C GLU A 268 -47.04 35.17 38.33
N PHE A 269 -46.36 34.02 38.47
CA PHE A 269 -46.72 33.00 39.44
C PHE A 269 -46.63 33.51 40.88
N GLU A 270 -45.55 34.22 41.26
CA GLU A 270 -45.39 34.80 42.59
C GLU A 270 -46.48 35.86 42.89
N LYS A 271 -46.87 36.67 41.89
CA LYS A 271 -48.01 37.60 42.00
C LYS A 271 -49.33 36.86 42.16
N ALA A 272 -49.60 35.87 41.31
CA ALA A 272 -50.83 35.07 41.36
C ALA A 272 -50.93 34.25 42.66
N GLU A 273 -49.81 33.79 43.21
CA GLU A 273 -49.74 33.13 44.52
C GLU A 273 -50.03 34.13 45.65
N LYS A 274 -49.44 35.34 45.61
CA LYS A 274 -49.76 36.42 46.56
C LYS A 274 -51.23 36.85 46.48
N GLU A 275 -51.79 37.01 45.29
CA GLU A 275 -53.21 37.34 45.09
C GLU A 275 -54.13 36.23 45.60
N ARG A 276 -53.78 34.94 45.36
CA ARG A 276 -54.50 33.79 45.94
C ARG A 276 -54.38 33.74 47.46
N TYR A 277 -53.20 34.02 48.01
CA TYR A 277 -52.96 34.07 49.44
C TYR A 277 -53.72 35.23 50.10
N GLU A 278 -53.73 36.42 49.51
CA GLU A 278 -54.51 37.57 49.98
C GLU A 278 -56.01 37.34 49.85
N ALA A 279 -56.48 36.72 48.76
CA ALA A 279 -57.87 36.34 48.60
C ALA A 279 -58.30 35.29 49.64
N SER A 280 -57.52 34.22 49.81
CA SER A 280 -57.75 33.18 50.81
C SER A 280 -57.66 33.74 52.23
N LYS A 281 -56.72 34.65 52.52
CA LYS A 281 -56.63 35.35 53.80
C LYS A 281 -57.85 36.24 54.04
N LYS A 282 -58.30 37.00 53.04
CA LYS A 282 -59.50 37.84 53.12
C LYS A 282 -60.77 37.01 53.31
N GLU A 283 -60.84 35.81 52.73
CA GLU A 283 -61.91 34.84 52.93
C GLU A 283 -61.85 34.22 54.33
N ASN A 284 -60.67 33.84 54.82
CA ASN A 284 -60.47 33.38 56.20
C ASN A 284 -60.78 34.48 57.22
N ASP A 285 -60.30 35.71 57.04
CA ASP A 285 -60.62 36.89 57.86
C ASP A 285 -62.13 37.17 57.86
N ARG A 286 -62.82 36.91 56.74
CA ARG A 286 -64.28 36.98 56.65
C ARG A 286 -64.95 35.83 57.40
N LEU A 287 -64.51 34.58 57.23
CA LEU A 287 -65.08 33.41 57.92
C LEU A 287 -64.85 33.50 59.43
N VAL A 288 -63.69 33.99 59.87
CA VAL A 288 -63.38 34.31 61.27
C VAL A 288 -64.28 35.43 61.78
N LYS A 289 -64.53 36.50 61.02
CA LYS A 289 -65.50 37.54 61.41
C LYS A 289 -66.93 37.01 61.48
N GLU A 290 -67.38 36.22 60.50
CA GLU A 290 -68.71 35.60 60.56
C GLU A 290 -68.81 34.57 61.71
N ALA A 291 -67.72 33.90 62.08
CA ALA A 291 -67.65 33.04 63.26
C ALA A 291 -67.65 33.83 64.57
N GLN A 292 -66.95 34.98 64.63
CA GLN A 292 -66.97 35.91 65.75
C GLN A 292 -68.34 36.59 65.90
N ASP A 293 -69.01 36.95 64.81
CA ASP A 293 -70.37 37.48 64.82
C ASP A 293 -71.40 36.42 65.24
N ARG A 294 -71.21 35.15 64.84
CA ARG A 294 -72.01 34.02 65.36
C ARG A 294 -71.74 33.78 66.85
N ALA A 295 -70.47 33.82 67.28
CA ALA A 295 -70.07 33.65 68.67
C ALA A 295 -70.62 34.79 69.55
N ALA A 296 -70.45 36.05 69.15
CA ALA A 296 -70.98 37.21 69.86
C ALA A 296 -72.51 37.22 69.91
N LYS A 297 -73.20 36.70 68.88
CA LYS A 297 -74.66 36.47 68.94
C LYS A 297 -75.02 35.36 69.91
N ALA A 298 -74.34 34.21 69.87
CA ALA A 298 -74.55 33.11 70.80
C ALA A 298 -74.22 33.51 72.26
N GLU A 299 -73.20 34.34 72.48
CA GLU A 299 -72.85 34.94 73.77
C GLU A 299 -73.90 35.96 74.22
N ALA A 300 -74.41 36.81 73.33
CA ALA A 300 -75.49 37.76 73.66
C ALA A 300 -76.81 37.02 73.96
N GLU A 301 -77.14 35.97 73.21
CA GLU A 301 -78.28 35.09 73.43
C GLU A 301 -78.11 34.36 74.77
N ALA A 302 -76.99 33.67 75.00
CA ALA A 302 -76.68 32.99 76.25
C ALA A 302 -76.66 33.94 77.45
N LYS A 303 -76.15 35.18 77.29
CA LYS A 303 -76.20 36.22 78.33
C LYS A 303 -77.63 36.65 78.61
N SER A 304 -78.44 36.89 77.59
CA SER A 304 -79.87 37.22 77.76
C SER A 304 -80.67 36.09 78.41
N VAL A 305 -80.33 34.82 78.12
CA VAL A 305 -80.89 33.63 78.77
C VAL A 305 -80.42 33.53 80.22
N SER A 306 -79.16 33.85 80.52
CA SER A 306 -78.65 33.89 81.90
C SER A 306 -79.30 35.01 82.73
N GLU A 307 -79.49 36.20 82.16
CA GLU A 307 -80.18 37.33 82.81
C GLU A 307 -81.67 37.01 83.05
N GLN A 308 -82.32 36.30 82.12
CA GLN A 308 -83.67 35.76 82.32
C GLN A 308 -83.71 34.68 83.42
N ALA A 309 -82.75 33.76 83.43
CA ALA A 309 -82.66 32.69 84.43
C ALA A 309 -82.39 33.23 85.85
N GLU A 310 -81.51 34.22 86.00
CA GLU A 310 -81.29 34.90 87.28
C GLU A 310 -82.55 35.62 87.75
N LYS A 311 -83.26 36.33 86.84
CA LYS A 311 -84.52 36.99 87.15
C LYS A 311 -85.60 36.00 87.63
N THR A 312 -85.80 34.90 86.91
CA THR A 312 -86.73 33.83 87.31
C THR A 312 -86.33 33.19 88.63
N ARG A 313 -85.02 33.01 88.88
CA ARG A 313 -84.50 32.53 90.18
C ARG A 313 -84.82 33.49 91.32
N THR A 314 -84.64 34.82 91.13
CA THR A 314 -84.98 35.79 92.17
C THR A 314 -86.47 35.84 92.45
N GLU A 315 -87.32 35.81 91.42
CA GLU A 315 -88.78 35.80 91.57
C GLU A 315 -89.29 34.54 92.28
N ALA A 316 -88.67 33.37 92.02
CA ALA A 316 -88.97 32.13 92.73
C ALA A 316 -88.57 32.14 94.22
N VAL A 317 -87.46 32.82 94.57
CA VAL A 317 -87.01 32.94 95.97
C VAL A 317 -87.92 33.87 96.78
N GLU A 318 -88.33 35.02 96.23
CA GLU A 318 -89.29 35.92 96.90
C GLU A 318 -90.67 35.25 97.12
N GLN A 319 -91.10 34.39 96.18
CA GLN A 319 -92.31 33.59 96.33
C GLN A 319 -92.17 32.50 97.42
N ALA A 320 -90.98 31.91 97.59
CA ALA A 320 -90.73 30.95 98.67
C ALA A 320 -90.76 31.61 100.06
N ASP A 321 -90.09 32.76 100.23
CA ASP A 321 -90.03 33.47 101.52
C ASP A 321 -91.41 33.99 101.97
N THR A 322 -92.23 34.47 101.04
CA THR A 322 -93.61 34.91 101.35
C THR A 322 -94.50 33.75 101.81
N ILE A 323 -94.40 32.57 101.20
CA ILE A 323 -95.12 31.36 101.65
C ILE A 323 -94.66 30.93 103.06
N ILE A 324 -93.36 30.96 103.34
CA ILE A 324 -92.81 30.60 104.67
C ILE A 324 -93.27 31.58 105.76
N ALA A 325 -93.35 32.87 105.46
CA ALA A 325 -93.86 33.88 106.39
C ALA A 325 -95.34 33.65 106.73
N ASP A 326 -96.17 33.39 105.72
CA ASP A 326 -97.63 33.21 105.89
C ASP A 326 -97.98 31.88 106.58
N GLY A 327 -97.14 30.85 106.43
CA GLY A 327 -97.22 29.59 107.17
C GLY A 327 -96.93 29.74 108.67
N LYS A 328 -95.81 30.41 109.02
CA LYS A 328 -95.44 30.69 110.42
C LYS A 328 -96.52 31.48 111.17
N LYS A 329 -97.17 32.43 110.49
CA LYS A 329 -98.23 33.28 111.05
C LYS A 329 -99.49 32.48 111.41
N ARG A 330 -99.93 31.57 110.55
CA ARG A 330 -101.09 30.67 110.83
C ARG A 330 -100.83 29.73 112.00
N ALA A 331 -99.63 29.16 112.09
CA ALA A 331 -99.27 28.24 113.17
C ALA A 331 -99.30 28.91 114.57
N GLN A 332 -98.90 30.18 114.66
CA GLN A 332 -98.90 30.93 115.92
C GLN A 332 -100.31 31.21 116.47
N THR A 333 -101.26 31.56 115.59
CA THR A 333 -102.68 31.75 115.99
C THR A 333 -103.25 30.49 116.62
N LEU A 334 -103.10 29.34 115.93
CA LEU A 334 -103.71 28.07 116.31
C LEU A 334 -103.22 27.54 117.68
N ILE A 335 -101.94 27.78 118.00
CA ILE A 335 -101.35 27.45 119.30
C ILE A 335 -101.88 28.36 120.44
N SER A 336 -102.27 29.60 120.13
CA SER A 336 -102.84 30.52 121.13
C SER A 336 -104.28 30.16 121.54
N GLU A 337 -105.12 29.77 120.56
CA GLU A 337 -106.51 29.34 120.80
C GLU A 337 -106.57 28.03 121.60
N ALA A 338 -105.66 27.09 121.32
CA ALA A 338 -105.55 25.82 122.04
C ALA A 338 -105.13 25.98 123.52
N ARG A 339 -104.39 27.04 123.88
CA ARG A 339 -104.01 27.30 125.28
C ARG A 339 -105.15 27.95 126.07
N SER A 340 -105.80 28.96 125.50
CA SER A 340 -106.92 29.66 126.15
C SER A 340 -108.10 28.74 126.50
N THR A 341 -108.28 27.65 125.78
CA THR A 341 -109.35 26.65 126.02
C THR A 341 -108.97 25.60 127.07
N ALA A 342 -107.68 25.29 127.23
CA ALA A 342 -107.18 24.40 128.28
C ALA A 342 -107.15 25.06 129.66
N GLU A 343 -106.83 26.36 129.75
CA GLU A 343 -106.77 27.07 131.04
C GLU A 343 -108.18 27.25 131.65
N ALA A 344 -109.17 27.60 130.83
CA ALA A 344 -110.56 27.80 131.26
C ALA A 344 -111.19 26.54 131.89
N THR A 345 -110.91 25.36 131.34
CA THR A 345 -111.47 24.08 131.83
C THR A 345 -110.82 23.57 133.11
N ILE A 346 -109.56 23.96 133.39
CA ILE A 346 -108.89 23.60 134.64
C ILE A 346 -109.41 24.46 135.80
N GLU A 347 -109.59 25.77 135.61
CA GLU A 347 -110.01 26.67 136.69
C GLU A 347 -111.44 26.39 137.18
N GLU A 348 -112.37 26.05 136.28
CA GLU A 348 -113.74 25.66 136.62
C GLU A 348 -113.78 24.41 137.52
N SER A 349 -112.98 23.38 137.21
CA SER A 349 -112.91 22.14 138.00
C SER A 349 -112.40 22.35 139.44
N GLN A 350 -111.48 23.31 139.63
CA GLN A 350 -110.97 23.65 140.96
C GLN A 350 -111.96 24.47 141.79
N ALA A 351 -112.84 25.23 141.14
CA ALA A 351 -113.87 26.02 141.81
C ALA A 351 -114.99 25.15 142.42
N GLU A 352 -115.40 24.06 141.75
CA GLU A 352 -116.36 23.10 142.33
C GLU A 352 -115.77 22.34 143.52
N SER A 353 -114.57 21.78 143.37
CA SER A 353 -113.93 20.96 144.41
C SER A 353 -113.80 21.69 145.75
N ARG A 354 -113.42 22.97 145.72
CA ARG A 354 -113.27 23.81 146.93
C ARG A 354 -114.60 24.06 147.66
N ARG A 355 -115.73 24.15 146.96
CA ARG A 355 -117.06 24.38 147.57
C ARG A 355 -117.55 23.16 148.36
N ASN A 356 -117.38 21.96 147.79
CA ASN A 356 -117.83 20.72 148.44
C ASN A 356 -117.05 20.42 149.73
N ILE A 357 -115.75 20.76 149.79
CA ILE A 357 -114.92 20.56 150.99
C ILE A 357 -115.36 21.47 152.15
N GLN A 358 -115.65 22.75 151.90
CA GLN A 358 -116.02 23.69 152.96
C GLN A 358 -117.40 23.41 153.57
N ALA A 359 -118.38 22.99 152.75
CA ALA A 359 -119.70 22.61 153.26
C ALA A 359 -119.62 21.43 154.24
N ALA A 360 -118.89 20.37 153.87
CA ALA A 360 -118.73 19.16 154.69
C ALA A 360 -118.02 19.43 156.02
N GLN A 361 -117.08 20.38 156.08
CA GLN A 361 -116.39 20.75 157.31
C GLN A 361 -117.32 21.39 158.36
N SER A 362 -118.35 22.15 157.93
CA SER A 362 -119.34 22.69 158.89
C SER A 362 -120.15 21.58 159.58
N GLN A 363 -120.31 20.42 158.91
CA GLN A 363 -120.87 19.20 159.47
C GLN A 363 -119.86 18.35 160.26
N VAL A 364 -118.72 18.91 160.68
CA VAL A 364 -117.78 18.27 161.64
C VAL A 364 -117.67 19.06 162.96
N ASP A 365 -118.01 20.35 162.99
CA ASP A 365 -118.29 21.09 164.26
C ASP A 365 -119.63 20.67 164.91
N LEU A 366 -120.43 19.90 164.17
CA LEU A 366 -121.21 18.75 164.61
C LEU A 366 -120.80 18.17 165.98
N LEU A 367 -121.80 17.75 166.78
CA LEU A 367 -121.72 16.91 167.99
C LEU A 367 -120.87 17.40 169.18
N THR A 368 -119.80 18.18 168.98
CA THR A 368 -118.91 18.63 170.06
C THR A 368 -119.63 19.50 171.09
N LYS A 369 -120.64 20.27 170.66
CA LYS A 369 -121.56 21.01 171.56
C LYS A 369 -122.66 20.15 172.19
N GLN A 370 -123.09 19.05 171.57
CA GLN A 370 -124.10 18.16 172.19
C GLN A 370 -123.54 17.44 173.43
N ARG A 371 -122.23 17.17 173.47
CA ARG A 371 -121.58 16.36 174.52
C ARG A 371 -121.42 17.03 175.90
N LYS A 372 -121.75 18.32 176.08
CA LYS A 372 -121.39 19.09 177.29
C LYS A 372 -122.52 19.48 178.26
N THR A 373 -123.76 19.66 177.81
CA THR A 373 -124.85 20.16 178.70
C THR A 373 -125.91 19.10 179.03
N ILE A 374 -125.84 17.92 178.41
CA ILE A 374 -126.51 16.69 178.93
C ILE A 374 -125.96 16.32 180.34
N ALA A 375 -124.81 16.87 180.74
CA ALA A 375 -124.13 16.68 182.01
C ALA A 375 -124.58 17.64 183.16
N ALA A 376 -125.68 18.37 182.99
CA ALA A 376 -126.28 19.23 184.04
C ALA A 376 -127.84 19.18 183.99
N GLN A 377 -128.41 18.07 183.54
CA GLN A 377 -128.86 16.96 184.42
C GLN A 377 -129.95 17.36 185.43
N LEU A 378 -131.17 16.89 185.12
CA LEU A 378 -132.11 16.15 186.00
C LEU A 378 -132.69 16.82 187.27
N ASP A 379 -131.95 17.64 188.00
CA ASP A 379 -132.06 17.64 189.48
C ASP A 379 -132.89 18.79 190.09
N GLN A 380 -133.49 19.67 189.29
CA GLN A 380 -134.49 20.64 189.78
C GLN A 380 -135.64 20.84 188.77
N LEU A 381 -136.46 19.82 188.53
CA LEU A 381 -137.54 19.27 189.39
C LEU A 381 -138.86 20.05 189.30
N ARG A 382 -139.87 19.35 188.74
CA ARG A 382 -141.09 19.00 189.48
C ARG A 382 -141.99 20.16 189.95
N SER A 383 -141.84 21.35 189.39
CA SER A 383 -142.53 22.56 189.84
C SER A 383 -142.78 23.53 188.68
N MET A 384 -143.81 24.36 188.83
CA MET A 384 -144.10 25.55 188.03
C MET A 384 -144.24 25.37 186.50
N PHE A 385 -145.49 25.07 186.09
CA PHE A 385 -146.10 25.47 184.81
C PHE A 385 -145.44 25.00 183.48
N ALA A 386 -146.14 24.79 182.37
CA ALA A 386 -147.53 24.51 181.99
C ALA A 386 -147.50 24.47 180.44
N THR A 387 -148.60 24.03 179.83
CA THR A 387 -148.98 24.27 178.41
C THR A 387 -148.29 25.50 177.77
N PRO A 388 -147.56 25.32 176.64
CA PRO A 388 -148.23 25.14 175.35
C PRO A 388 -147.59 24.03 174.47
N GLY A 389 -148.01 23.94 173.20
CA GLY A 389 -147.47 22.98 172.21
C GLY A 389 -146.66 23.63 171.08
N LEU A 390 -146.69 22.98 169.91
CA LEU A 390 -146.09 23.33 168.59
C LEU A 390 -144.81 22.53 168.20
N LEU A 391 -144.91 21.86 167.03
CA LEU A 391 -143.87 21.24 166.16
C LEU A 391 -143.07 20.00 166.65
N PRO A 392 -143.15 18.88 165.89
CA PRO A 392 -142.22 17.74 165.95
C PRO A 392 -141.36 17.53 164.67
N ALA A 393 -140.38 16.64 164.81
CA ALA A 393 -139.40 16.06 163.87
C ALA A 393 -139.99 15.48 162.54
N THR A 394 -139.31 15.33 161.38
CA THR A 394 -137.90 15.00 160.98
C THR A 394 -137.46 13.54 161.26
N GLU A 395 -136.88 12.74 160.35
CA GLU A 395 -136.65 12.81 158.89
C GLU A 395 -137.10 11.44 158.29
N GLU A 396 -137.83 11.31 157.19
CA GLU A 396 -137.67 11.81 155.80
C GLU A 396 -136.58 11.10 154.96
N PRO A 397 -136.87 9.91 154.37
CA PRO A 397 -135.99 9.22 153.42
C PRO A 397 -136.59 9.01 151.99
N HIS A 398 -135.70 9.03 150.99
CA HIS A 398 -135.71 8.21 149.76
C HIS A 398 -136.76 8.46 148.63
N ALA A 399 -136.33 9.08 147.50
CA ALA A 399 -136.82 8.91 146.11
C ALA A 399 -135.88 9.68 145.11
N PRO A 400 -136.05 9.65 143.76
CA PRO A 400 -135.71 8.50 142.89
C PRO A 400 -134.94 8.83 141.57
N SER A 401 -133.99 7.97 141.14
CA SER A 401 -133.32 7.98 139.79
C SER A 401 -132.49 9.25 139.45
N PRO A 402 -131.82 9.41 138.27
CA PRO A 402 -131.27 8.46 137.27
C PRO A 402 -129.74 8.68 136.96
N GLU A 403 -129.26 8.12 135.83
CA GLU A 403 -128.10 8.55 134.98
C GLU A 403 -126.60 8.35 135.35
N ARG A 404 -125.78 8.19 134.28
CA ARG A 404 -124.32 7.91 134.16
C ARG A 404 -123.91 6.54 134.76
N VAL A 405 -123.10 5.69 134.11
CA VAL A 405 -121.82 5.91 133.40
C VAL A 405 -121.65 4.96 132.17
N ALA A 406 -120.51 5.09 131.47
CA ALA A 406 -120.00 4.28 130.33
C ALA A 406 -120.58 4.63 128.94
N ALA A 407 -119.82 4.58 127.82
CA ALA A 407 -118.39 4.25 127.65
C ALA A 407 -117.61 5.42 127.00
N GLY A 408 -116.29 5.49 127.23
CA GLY A 408 -115.44 6.63 126.85
C GLY A 408 -115.18 6.77 125.35
N ALA A 409 -115.05 8.01 124.88
CA ALA A 409 -114.94 8.36 123.47
C ALA A 409 -113.62 7.95 122.80
N VAL A 410 -113.69 7.79 121.47
CA VAL A 410 -112.54 7.76 120.56
C VAL A 410 -111.69 9.04 120.66
N PRO A 411 -110.36 8.91 120.55
CA PRO A 411 -109.55 9.97 119.95
C PRO A 411 -108.65 9.43 118.81
N THR A 412 -108.46 10.25 117.79
CA THR A 412 -107.47 10.04 116.74
C THR A 412 -106.11 10.57 117.18
N GLU A 413 -105.19 9.68 117.53
CA GLU A 413 -103.75 9.81 117.21
C GLU A 413 -102.99 8.57 117.69
N LYS A 414 -102.05 8.08 116.87
CA LYS A 414 -100.88 7.36 117.37
C LYS A 414 -99.73 7.38 116.37
N ILE A 415 -98.76 8.23 116.63
CA ILE A 415 -97.38 7.98 116.21
C ILE A 415 -96.81 6.93 117.16
N ALA A 416 -96.26 5.88 116.58
CA ALA A 416 -95.29 4.95 117.16
C ALA A 416 -94.51 4.45 115.93
N ASP A 417 -93.24 4.81 115.80
CA ASP A 417 -92.11 4.14 116.44
C ASP A 417 -92.03 2.67 115.95
N LYS A 418 -91.12 2.32 115.03
CA LYS A 418 -89.64 2.42 115.05
C LYS A 418 -89.04 1.25 115.84
N ASP A 419 -88.03 0.65 115.21
CA ASP A 419 -87.26 -0.56 115.52
C ASP A 419 -87.68 -1.74 114.62
N GLU A 420 -86.78 -2.45 113.94
CA GLU A 420 -85.33 -2.28 113.75
C GLU A 420 -84.88 -3.09 112.50
N LEU A 421 -83.75 -2.70 111.88
CA LEU A 421 -82.92 -3.50 110.94
C LEU A 421 -83.47 -3.88 109.54
N GLU A 422 -82.54 -4.00 108.57
CA GLU A 422 -82.63 -4.62 107.22
C GLU A 422 -83.74 -4.14 106.23
N ALA A 423 -83.46 -3.63 105.03
CA ALA A 423 -82.22 -3.20 104.35
C ALA A 423 -82.62 -2.07 103.34
N LEU A 424 -81.87 -1.01 103.06
CA LEU A 424 -80.44 -0.85 102.72
C LEU A 424 -80.02 -1.33 101.31
N ALA A 425 -80.58 -0.67 100.29
CA ALA A 425 -79.91 -0.30 99.04
C ALA A 425 -80.70 0.87 98.39
N GLY A 426 -80.14 2.02 98.04
CA GLY A 426 -78.74 2.44 98.13
C GLY A 426 -78.45 3.55 97.11
N GLU A 427 -79.14 4.70 97.22
CA GLU A 427 -78.87 5.89 96.39
C GLU A 427 -77.86 6.81 97.09
N ASP A 428 -77.05 7.53 96.29
CA ASP A 428 -76.00 8.49 96.66
C ASP A 428 -74.92 8.03 97.66
N GLU A 429 -73.79 7.51 97.15
CA GLU A 429 -72.48 8.22 97.20
C GLU A 429 -71.31 7.46 96.54
N ALA A 430 -70.28 8.24 96.17
CA ALA A 430 -68.85 7.98 96.16
C ALA A 430 -68.16 6.80 95.42
N ASP A 431 -67.04 7.20 94.80
CA ASP A 431 -65.75 6.51 94.61
C ASP A 431 -65.50 5.47 93.50
N ARG A 432 -64.65 5.91 92.55
CA ARG A 432 -63.34 5.36 92.12
C ARG A 432 -63.14 3.86 91.90
N THR A 433 -62.12 3.63 91.07
CA THR A 433 -61.43 2.36 90.76
C THR A 433 -62.22 1.39 89.90
N ASP A 434 -61.60 0.56 89.06
CA ASP A 434 -60.38 0.67 88.23
C ASP A 434 -60.40 -0.61 87.37
N ASP A 435 -60.07 -0.53 86.08
CA ASP A 435 -59.22 -1.57 85.47
C ASP A 435 -58.49 -1.03 84.22
N ALA A 436 -57.48 -1.78 83.78
CA ALA A 436 -56.48 -1.47 82.77
C ALA A 436 -57.01 -1.06 81.38
N GLY A 437 -56.21 -0.37 80.55
CA GLY A 437 -54.82 0.08 80.76
C GLY A 437 -53.91 -0.20 79.54
N ALA A 438 -52.73 0.44 79.53
CA ALA A 438 -51.83 0.58 78.36
C ALA A 438 -52.46 1.41 77.20
N ALA A 439 -51.76 2.27 76.45
CA ALA A 439 -50.38 2.28 75.93
C ALA A 439 -50.15 1.20 74.83
N ASP A 440 -49.45 1.45 73.73
CA ASP A 440 -48.54 2.57 73.44
C ASP A 440 -48.36 2.83 71.91
N VAL A 441 -47.75 3.98 71.57
CA VAL A 441 -46.78 4.18 70.46
C VAL A 441 -47.14 3.78 68.98
N THR A 442 -47.42 4.83 68.19
CA THR A 442 -46.85 5.17 66.84
C THR A 442 -47.27 4.55 65.49
N THR A 443 -47.22 5.45 64.49
CA THR A 443 -46.80 5.29 63.06
C THR A 443 -47.71 4.66 61.99
N ALA A 444 -47.43 5.10 60.74
CA ALA A 444 -48.09 4.80 59.46
C ALA A 444 -49.54 5.33 59.33
N SER A 445 -50.01 5.97 58.24
CA SER A 445 -49.66 6.02 56.80
C SER A 445 -50.15 4.84 55.98
N GLY A 446 -50.89 5.13 54.89
CA GLY A 446 -51.34 4.16 53.88
C GLY A 446 -52.74 4.47 53.35
N GLU A 447 -52.92 4.43 52.03
CA GLU A 447 -54.21 4.45 51.33
C GLU A 447 -55.01 3.15 51.50
N ASP A 448 -56.30 3.13 51.07
CA ASP A 448 -56.96 1.88 50.66
C ASP A 448 -58.18 2.09 49.72
N ALA A 449 -58.68 0.99 49.14
CA ALA A 449 -59.80 0.79 48.19
C ALA A 449 -59.54 1.28 46.73
N GLU A 450 -59.14 0.44 45.76
CA GLU A 450 -59.76 -0.77 45.14
C GLU A 450 -60.53 -0.44 43.83
N ALA A 451 -60.44 -1.19 42.72
CA ALA A 451 -59.63 -2.36 42.30
C ALA A 451 -59.52 -2.36 40.72
N ALA A 452 -59.05 -3.36 39.95
CA ALA A 452 -58.71 -4.78 40.17
C ALA A 452 -57.76 -5.35 39.06
N GLU A 453 -57.23 -6.56 39.33
CA GLU A 453 -57.03 -7.78 38.48
C GLU A 453 -57.12 -7.74 36.93
N THR A 454 -56.41 -8.55 36.11
CA THR A 454 -55.32 -9.58 36.26
C THR A 454 -54.77 -10.01 34.88
N GLU A 455 -53.53 -10.53 34.82
CA GLU A 455 -52.90 -11.51 33.85
C GLU A 455 -52.94 -11.23 32.30
N ALA A 456 -51.99 -11.61 31.41
CA ALA A 456 -50.69 -12.32 31.37
C ALA A 456 -50.64 -13.67 30.59
N THR A 457 -50.05 -13.66 29.37
CA THR A 457 -49.39 -14.73 28.55
C THR A 457 -48.69 -14.02 27.36
N ASP A 458 -47.52 -14.34 26.78
CA ASP A 458 -46.84 -15.62 26.39
C ASP A 458 -47.53 -16.32 25.18
N ASP A 459 -46.88 -16.91 24.15
CA ASP A 459 -45.45 -17.22 23.88
C ASP A 459 -45.11 -17.44 22.35
N ASP A 460 -43.81 -17.46 22.01
CA ASP A 460 -43.01 -18.15 20.94
C ASP A 460 -43.35 -18.17 19.39
N THR A 461 -42.30 -18.50 18.61
CA THR A 461 -42.20 -19.14 17.26
C THR A 461 -41.95 -18.35 15.95
N ALA A 462 -40.68 -17.98 15.73
CA ALA A 462 -39.76 -18.42 14.65
C ALA A 462 -40.14 -18.58 13.13
N GLN A 463 -39.14 -18.28 12.26
CA GLN A 463 -38.97 -18.61 10.80
C GLN A 463 -39.84 -17.79 9.79
N GLN A 464 -39.43 -17.48 8.54
CA GLN A 464 -38.22 -17.78 7.74
C GLN A 464 -38.02 -16.73 6.58
N ASP A 465 -36.77 -16.54 6.09
CA ASP A 465 -36.31 -16.18 4.70
C ASP A 465 -37.00 -15.07 3.83
N THR A 466 -36.35 -14.30 2.93
CA THR A 466 -35.01 -14.36 2.27
C THR A 466 -34.62 -13.00 1.61
N ALA A 467 -33.32 -12.76 1.36
CA ALA A 467 -32.71 -11.83 0.36
C ALA A 467 -32.97 -10.30 0.54
N GLU A 468 -32.19 -9.31 0.07
CA GLU A 468 -30.85 -9.15 -0.59
C GLU A 468 -30.47 -7.63 -0.46
N VAL A 469 -29.32 -7.00 -0.81
CA VAL A 469 -28.06 -7.28 -1.56
C VAL A 469 -26.92 -6.42 -0.94
N SER A 470 -25.66 -6.54 -1.42
CA SER A 470 -24.58 -5.50 -1.40
C SER A 470 -23.96 -5.10 -0.04
N SER A 471 -22.67 -5.31 0.28
CA SER A 471 -21.42 -4.81 -0.35
C SER A 471 -21.27 -3.28 -0.38
N ALA A 472 -20.10 -2.67 -0.26
CA ALA A 472 -18.81 -3.04 0.36
C ALA A 472 -18.01 -1.72 0.50
N ASP A 473 -17.26 -1.54 1.59
CA ASP A 473 -16.48 -0.31 1.82
C ASP A 473 -15.12 -0.36 1.09
N GLY A 474 -14.68 0.75 0.48
CA GLY A 474 -13.39 0.84 -0.22
C GLY A 474 -13.34 1.66 -1.51
N SER A 475 -13.11 2.98 -1.39
CA SER A 475 -12.62 3.89 -2.46
C SER A 475 -11.76 4.98 -1.78
N ALA A 476 -10.51 5.25 -2.18
CA ALA A 476 -10.08 6.06 -3.34
C ALA A 476 -10.66 7.51 -3.29
N GLN A 477 -9.93 8.60 -3.56
CA GLN A 477 -8.54 8.86 -4.05
C GLN A 477 -8.26 10.39 -3.84
N ASP A 478 -7.05 10.99 -3.87
CA ASP A 478 -5.64 10.57 -4.01
C ASP A 478 -4.70 11.73 -3.52
N ASP A 479 -3.37 11.64 -3.75
CA ASP A 479 -2.40 12.78 -3.84
C ASP A 479 -1.97 13.47 -2.50
N SER A 480 -0.84 14.21 -2.34
CA SER A 480 0.22 14.68 -3.27
C SER A 480 1.64 14.65 -2.64
N THR A 481 2.64 14.91 -3.51
CA THR A 481 4.07 15.33 -3.37
C THR A 481 4.50 16.15 -2.12
N GLU A 482 5.80 16.25 -1.73
CA GLU A 482 6.95 16.69 -2.55
C GLU A 482 8.37 16.27 -2.01
N THR A 483 9.42 16.83 -2.63
CA THR A 483 10.88 16.62 -2.53
C THR A 483 11.52 17.08 -1.18
N ASP A 484 12.82 17.02 -0.89
CA ASP A 484 14.01 17.29 -1.75
C ASP A 484 15.36 16.81 -1.14
N GLU A 485 16.45 17.21 -1.83
CA GLU A 485 17.89 17.17 -1.50
C GLU A 485 18.72 15.94 -1.92
N ALA A 486 19.98 16.24 -2.27
CA ALA A 486 20.97 15.34 -2.88
C ALA A 486 22.38 15.53 -2.28
N ASP A 487 23.34 14.67 -2.63
CA ASP A 487 24.52 15.04 -3.45
C ASP A 487 25.66 13.98 -3.43
N SER A 488 26.44 13.95 -4.53
CA SER A 488 27.87 13.57 -4.63
C SER A 488 28.37 12.13 -4.33
N SER A 489 28.98 11.53 -5.36
CA SER A 489 30.19 10.66 -5.30
C SER A 489 30.09 9.27 -4.59
N THR A 490 30.93 8.26 -4.84
CA THR A 490 32.26 8.19 -5.49
C THR A 490 32.40 6.94 -6.38
N ASP A 491 33.45 6.88 -7.19
CA ASP A 491 33.87 5.81 -8.11
C ASP A 491 34.73 4.70 -7.42
N GLU A 492 35.33 3.81 -8.22
CA GLU A 492 36.39 2.83 -7.94
C GLU A 492 36.04 1.53 -7.16
N SER A 493 36.03 0.41 -7.89
CA SER A 493 37.08 -0.64 -7.78
C SER A 493 36.88 -1.76 -8.83
N ALA A 494 37.97 -2.40 -9.26
CA ALA A 494 38.00 -3.48 -10.25
C ALA A 494 38.82 -4.70 -9.74
N GLU A 495 39.23 -5.60 -10.66
CA GLU A 495 40.21 -6.70 -10.45
C GLU A 495 39.74 -7.90 -9.60
N ASP A 496 40.15 -9.16 -9.84
CA ASP A 496 40.67 -9.86 -11.06
C ASP A 496 40.57 -11.41 -10.84
N ASP A 497 41.15 -12.22 -11.73
CA ASP A 497 41.44 -13.67 -11.65
C ASP A 497 40.24 -14.67 -11.65
N ALA A 498 40.33 -15.89 -12.20
CA ALA A 498 41.25 -16.49 -13.19
C ALA A 498 40.68 -17.84 -13.72
N ALA A 499 41.10 -18.21 -14.95
CA ALA A 499 41.46 -19.55 -15.52
C ALA A 499 40.91 -20.89 -14.94
N GLU A 500 40.82 -22.04 -15.62
CA GLU A 500 41.21 -22.53 -16.95
C GLU A 500 40.13 -23.53 -17.48
N ASP A 501 40.04 -23.76 -18.79
CA ASP A 501 40.31 -25.06 -19.47
C ASP A 501 40.08 -24.88 -21.00
N GLY A 502 40.52 -25.80 -21.85
CA GLY A 502 40.53 -25.59 -23.31
C GLY A 502 40.32 -26.82 -24.20
N SER A 503 40.62 -26.62 -25.49
CA SER A 503 40.78 -27.66 -26.53
C SER A 503 39.58 -28.55 -26.88
N ALA A 504 38.87 -28.18 -27.95
CA ALA A 504 38.30 -29.15 -28.91
C ALA A 504 38.21 -28.52 -30.32
N ALA A 505 38.33 -29.33 -31.38
CA ALA A 505 38.54 -28.85 -32.74
C ALA A 505 37.40 -29.17 -33.73
N GLN A 506 36.98 -28.14 -34.47
CA GLN A 506 36.87 -28.12 -35.94
C GLN A 506 36.18 -29.30 -36.68
N LYS A 507 34.89 -29.14 -37.04
CA LYS A 507 34.42 -29.13 -38.46
C LYS A 507 32.91 -28.81 -38.61
N PRO A 508 32.46 -28.26 -39.76
CA PRO A 508 31.05 -27.88 -39.99
C PRO A 508 30.26 -28.82 -40.92
N GLY A 509 28.92 -28.78 -40.79
CA GLY A 509 27.93 -29.32 -41.73
C GLY A 509 26.51 -29.03 -41.20
N GLN A 510 25.78 -28.06 -41.72
CA GLN A 510 24.86 -28.19 -42.88
C GLN A 510 23.85 -29.36 -42.76
N GLN A 511 22.62 -29.08 -42.32
CA GLN A 511 21.42 -28.99 -43.20
C GLN A 511 20.12 -28.77 -42.41
N ALA A 512 19.12 -28.18 -43.09
CA ALA A 512 17.75 -27.91 -42.64
C ALA A 512 17.59 -26.94 -41.42
N SER A 513 16.51 -26.18 -41.29
CA SER A 513 15.34 -25.97 -42.17
C SER A 513 15.10 -24.47 -42.39
N GLY A 514 14.35 -24.09 -43.44
CA GLY A 514 14.18 -22.70 -43.81
C GLY A 514 12.73 -22.28 -44.08
N SER A 515 12.33 -21.16 -43.46
CA SER A 515 11.36 -20.18 -43.97
C SER A 515 9.86 -20.58 -44.08
N PRO A 516 8.94 -19.60 -44.17
CA PRO A 516 8.87 -18.35 -43.38
C PRO A 516 7.41 -18.02 -42.97
N ARG A 517 7.11 -16.72 -42.71
CA ARG A 517 5.80 -16.09 -42.39
C ARG A 517 5.38 -16.19 -40.91
N GLY A 518 4.88 -15.14 -40.26
CA GLY A 518 4.67 -13.76 -40.72
C GLY A 518 3.35 -13.51 -41.45
N GLY A 519 2.30 -13.20 -40.70
CA GLY A 519 0.99 -12.79 -41.22
C GLY A 519 0.03 -12.40 -40.10
N ARG A 520 -0.44 -11.15 -40.09
CA ARG A 520 -1.53 -10.69 -39.20
C ARG A 520 -2.88 -11.14 -39.76
N GLY A 521 -3.84 -11.49 -38.90
CA GLY A 521 -5.20 -11.81 -39.33
C GLY A 521 -6.18 -11.88 -38.16
N ALA A 522 -6.86 -10.78 -37.85
CA ALA A 522 -7.91 -10.73 -36.85
C ALA A 522 -9.30 -10.84 -37.51
N SER A 523 -10.18 -11.69 -36.98
CA SER A 523 -11.61 -11.71 -37.35
C SER A 523 -12.46 -12.54 -36.38
N THR A 524 -13.26 -11.89 -35.54
CA THR A 524 -14.57 -12.35 -35.05
C THR A 524 -15.26 -11.21 -34.26
N LEU A 525 -16.58 -11.03 -34.24
CA LEU A 525 -17.63 -11.24 -35.26
C LEU A 525 -18.95 -10.62 -34.72
N ARG A 526 -19.85 -10.13 -35.59
CA ARG A 526 -21.31 -9.94 -35.33
C ARG A 526 -21.68 -8.76 -34.38
N GLY A 527 -22.74 -7.96 -34.62
CA GLY A 527 -23.60 -7.85 -35.81
C GLY A 527 -24.69 -6.75 -35.69
N ARG A 528 -25.15 -6.25 -36.87
CA ARG A 528 -26.34 -5.43 -37.20
C ARG A 528 -27.17 -4.73 -36.08
N GLY A 529 -27.35 -3.41 -36.21
CA GLY A 529 -28.43 -2.64 -35.58
C GLY A 529 -28.64 -1.26 -36.24
N ASN A 530 -29.75 -1.06 -36.97
CA ASN A 530 -29.99 0.11 -37.82
C ASN A 530 -30.53 1.34 -37.04
N PRO A 531 -29.97 2.56 -37.20
CA PRO A 531 -30.49 3.75 -36.52
C PRO A 531 -31.51 4.52 -37.37
N THR A 532 -32.68 4.83 -36.79
CA THR A 532 -33.66 5.75 -37.40
C THR A 532 -34.21 6.80 -36.43
N ASN A 533 -33.69 8.01 -36.59
CA ASN A 533 -34.45 9.28 -36.59
C ASN A 533 -34.92 9.91 -35.26
N ARG A 534 -34.83 11.25 -35.24
CA ARG A 534 -35.52 12.28 -34.42
C ARG A 534 -34.98 12.71 -33.04
N LEU A 535 -34.59 14.00 -33.04
CA LEU A 535 -34.89 15.06 -32.06
C LEU A 535 -34.69 14.79 -30.56
N ARG A 536 -33.73 15.51 -29.98
CA ARG A 536 -34.08 16.85 -29.46
C ARG A 536 -33.02 17.88 -29.81
#